data_AF-F3FDX9-F1
#
_entry.id   AF-F3FDX9-F1
#
_cell.length_a   1.000
_cell.length_b   1.000
_cell.length_c   1.000
_cell.angle_alpha   90.00
_cell.angle_beta   90.00
_cell.angle_gamma   90.00
#
_symmetry.space_group_name_H-M   'P 1'
#
loop_
_entity.id
_entity.type
_entity.pdbx_description
1 polymer ?
#
loop_
_entity_poly.entity_id
_entity_poly.type
_entity_poly.pdbx_seq_one_letter_code
_entity_poly.pdbx_strand_id
1 'polypeptide(L)' 'EDTTKVAAAIHAGTFKTPMGELSYDEKGDLKNFQFVVYEWHFGKPKTEAAK' A
#
# COMPACT_ATOMS: atom_id res chain seq x y z
N GLU A 1 -3.92 20.10 17.86
CA GLU A 1 -3.40 18.86 17.23
C GLU A 1 -2.05 19.18 16.60
N ASP A 2 -1.13 18.21 16.59
CA ASP A 2 0.25 18.40 16.12
C ASP A 2 0.52 17.41 14.99
N THR A 3 0.55 17.93 13.77
CA THR A 3 0.73 17.13 12.55
C THR A 3 2.09 16.45 12.49
N THR A 4 3.13 17.06 13.06
CA THR A 4 4.48 16.48 13.11
C THR A 4 4.52 15.27 14.03
N LYS A 5 3.84 15.33 15.19
CA LYS A 5 3.74 14.16 16.08
C LYS A 5 2.96 13.01 15.45
N VAL A 6 1.88 13.31 14.72
CA VAL A 6 1.10 12.30 14.01
C VAL A 6 1.95 11.65 12.91
N ALA A 7 2.66 12.44 12.10
CA ALA A 7 3.55 11.91 11.06
C ALA A 7 4.65 11.01 11.64
N ALA A 8 5.28 11.43 12.76
CA ALA A 8 6.29 10.62 13.44
C ALA A 8 5.75 9.27 13.92
N ALA A 9 4.53 9.25 14.48
CA ALA A 9 3.89 8.01 14.91
C ALA A 9 3.56 7.08 13.72
N ILE A 10 3.13 7.65 12.59
CA ILE A 10 2.85 6.90 11.36
C ILE A 10 4.14 6.29 10.80
N HIS A 11 5.23 7.06 10.72
CA HIS A 11 6.50 6.59 10.16
C HIS A 11 7.18 5.52 11.03
N ALA A 12 6.97 5.55 12.34
CA ALA A 12 7.51 4.56 13.28
C ALA A 12 6.70 3.25 13.35
N GLY A 13 5.47 3.25 12.84
CA GLY A 13 4.50 2.18 13.02
C GLY A 13 4.42 1.18 11.86
N THR A 14 3.73 0.07 12.13
CA THR A 14 3.21 -0.84 11.11
C THR A 14 1.73 -1.07 11.37
N PHE A 15 0.93 -1.01 10.30
CA PHE A 15 -0.53 -1.00 10.40
C PHE A 15 -1.12 -2.19 9.64
N LYS A 16 -1.94 -2.98 10.32
CA LYS A 16 -2.68 -4.08 9.69
C LYS A 16 -3.88 -3.50 8.94
N THR A 17 -3.91 -3.69 7.64
CA THR A 17 -4.99 -3.22 6.76
C THR A 17 -5.51 -4.37 5.90
N PRO A 18 -6.68 -4.21 5.25
CA PRO A 18 -7.14 -5.19 4.26
C PRO A 18 -6.19 -5.39 3.07
N MET A 19 -5.29 -4.44 2.81
CA MET A 19 -4.26 -4.52 1.76
C MET A 19 -2.97 -5.21 2.24
N GLY A 20 -2.92 -5.64 3.50
CA GLY A 20 -1.72 -6.18 4.16
C GLY A 20 -1.15 -5.23 5.21
N GLU A 21 0.09 -5.50 5.63
CA GLU A 21 0.80 -4.67 6.59
C GLU A 21 1.45 -3.47 5.90
N LEU A 22 1.06 -2.26 6.28
CA LEU A 22 1.62 -1.02 5.76
C LEU A 22 2.68 -0.46 6.70
N SER A 23 3.79 -0.01 6.12
CA SER A 23 4.81 0.78 6.81
C SER A 23 5.38 1.82 5.85
N TYR A 24 5.94 2.89 6.40
CA TYR A 24 6.37 4.05 5.63
C TYR A 24 7.87 4.30 5.75
N ASP A 25 8.49 4.88 4.74
CA ASP A 25 9.83 5.44 4.82
C ASP A 25 9.82 6.88 5.38
N GLU A 26 11.00 7.49 5.50
CA GLU A 26 11.13 8.83 6.06
C GLU A 26 10.42 9.92 5.24
N LYS A 27 10.22 9.67 3.94
CA LYS A 27 9.54 10.59 3.01
C LYS A 27 8.02 10.39 3.01
N GLY A 28 7.54 9.34 3.66
CA GLY A 28 6.12 8.97 3.71
C GLY A 28 5.70 8.02 2.61
N ASP A 29 6.64 7.41 1.87
CA ASP A 29 6.32 6.41 0.84
C ASP A 29 6.08 5.03 1.48
N LEU A 30 5.17 4.25 0.90
CA LEU A 30 4.91 2.88 1.35
C LEU A 30 6.11 1.99 1.08
N LYS A 31 6.63 1.37 2.14
CA LYS A 31 7.64 0.31 2.03
C LYS A 31 6.98 -0.95 1.45
N ASN A 32 7.71 -1.63 0.57
CA ASN A 32 7.31 -2.91 -0.03
C ASN A 32 5.96 -2.86 -0.78
N PHE A 33 5.67 -1.76 -1.46
CA PHE A 33 4.47 -1.64 -2.27
C PHE A 33 4.48 -2.66 -3.43
N GLN A 34 3.45 -3.49 -3.49
CA GLN A 34 3.33 -4.55 -4.51
C GLN A 34 2.28 -4.14 -5.54
N PHE A 35 2.66 -4.18 -6.81
CA PHE A 35 1.71 -4.09 -7.91
C PHE A 35 1.38 -5.50 -8.39
N VAL A 36 0.09 -5.80 -8.42
CA VAL A 36 -0.41 -7.01 -9.09
C VAL A 36 -0.73 -6.63 -10.54
N VAL A 37 -0.19 -7.39 -11.48
CA VAL A 37 -0.46 -7.19 -12.91
C VAL A 37 -1.73 -7.95 -13.26
N TYR A 38 -2.63 -7.29 -13.99
CA TYR A 38 -3.90 -7.87 -14.41
C TYR A 38 -4.04 -7.81 -15.92
N GLU A 39 -4.61 -8.87 -16.48
CA GLU A 39 -5.12 -8.89 -17.84
C GLU A 39 -6.55 -8.33 -17.88
N TRP A 40 -6.80 -7.44 -18.84
CA TRP A 40 -8.10 -6.82 -19.03
C TRP A 40 -8.90 -7.51 -20.13
N HIS A 41 -10.20 -7.63 -19.90
CA HIS A 41 -11.14 -8.28 -20.80
C HIS A 41 -12.37 -7.37 -21.01
N PHE A 42 -12.78 -7.14 -22.26
CA PHE A 42 -13.98 -6.34 -22.51
C PHE A 42 -15.24 -7.03 -21.96
N GLY A 43 -15.98 -6.32 -21.11
CA GLY A 43 -17.23 -6.81 -20.52
C GLY A 43 -17.07 -7.94 -19.50
N LYS A 44 -15.86 -8.21 -19.01
CA LYS A 44 -15.59 -9.26 -18.01
C LYS A 44 -14.68 -8.75 -16.89
N PRO A 45 -14.68 -9.43 -15.72
CA PRO A 45 -13.71 -9.14 -14.67
C PRO A 45 -12.27 -9.30 -15.17
N LYS A 46 -11.37 -8.49 -14.61
CA LYS A 46 -9.94 -8.65 -14.82
C LYS A 46 -9.46 -9.95 -14.17
N THR A 47 -8.43 -10.57 -14.72
CA THR A 47 -7.77 -11.74 -14.16
C THR A 47 -6.33 -11.40 -13.84
N GLU A 48 -5.77 -11.93 -12.76
CA GLU A 48 -4.34 -11.78 -12.49
C GLU A 48 -3.54 -12.33 -13.69
N ALA A 49 -2.55 -11.59 -14.15
CA ALA A 49 -1.72 -12.01 -15.27
C ALA A 49 -0.92 -13.24 -14.85
N ALA A 50 -0.87 -14.27 -15.70
CA ALA A 50 -0.01 -15.41 -15.49
C ALA A 50 1.46 -14.95 -15.45
N LYS A 51 2.25 -15.55 -14.55
CA LYS A 51 3.66 -15.23 -14.36
C LYS A 51 4.52 -15.70 -15.53
#